data_AF-A0A7C8NGB5-F1
#
_entry.id   AF-A0A7C8NGB5-F1
#
_cell.length_a   1.000
_cell.length_b   1.000
_cell.length_c   1.000
_cell.angle_alpha   90.00
_cell.angle_beta   90.00
_cell.angle_gamma   90.00
#
_symmetry.space_group_name_H-M   'P 1'
#
loop_
_entity.id
_entity.type
_entity.pdbx_description
1 polymer ?
#
loop_
_entity_poly.entity_id
_entity_poly.type
_entity_poly.pdbx_seq_one_letter_code
_entity_poly.pdbx_strand_id
1 'polypeptide(L)'
;MRFFTTLIATSVVMTGVLAVPSPNTDDAPVSIDSSHLIPQNFTASDGNTYEIWVDAGFLDGEDEDEDDDETNLEKRQTKPENVGRYAPKWKKRSTNQDKCRHSSFVGDTGPHAPTTGRCMAIQEWARTNKGYWAIGWKSITPGKYRALLSSRKSGTTQCLFGVYHNAWQVRIGNSDIYDLIRDSLAKYKRSYNGVWRVRSWGSADCDGDLVQNGSAELKWWMTEKF
;
A
#
# COMPACT_ATOMS: atom_id res chain seq x y z
N MET A 1 -7.93 -4.41 81.95
CA MET A 1 -8.67 -4.08 80.72
C MET A 1 -7.67 -3.79 79.61
N ARG A 2 -7.58 -4.65 78.59
CA ARG A 2 -6.70 -4.46 77.42
C ARG A 2 -7.56 -3.92 76.29
N PHE A 3 -7.24 -2.73 75.79
CA PHE A 3 -7.88 -2.13 74.62
C PHE A 3 -7.32 -2.78 73.36
N PHE A 4 -8.17 -3.40 72.56
CA PHE A 4 -7.86 -3.80 71.19
C PHE A 4 -8.05 -2.59 70.29
N THR A 5 -6.99 -2.16 69.62
CA THR A 5 -7.05 -1.14 68.56
C THR A 5 -7.05 -1.86 67.22
N THR A 6 -8.20 -1.89 66.55
CA THR A 6 -8.35 -2.45 65.20
C THR A 6 -7.82 -1.43 64.19
N LEU A 7 -6.71 -1.77 63.50
CA LEU A 7 -6.23 -1.01 62.34
C LEU A 7 -7.00 -1.49 61.10
N ILE A 8 -7.86 -0.63 60.56
CA ILE A 8 -8.49 -0.84 59.26
C ILE A 8 -7.50 -0.37 58.20
N ALA A 9 -6.90 -1.32 57.47
CA ALA A 9 -6.11 -1.03 56.29
C ALA A 9 -7.07 -0.68 55.14
N THR A 10 -7.16 0.60 54.79
CA THR A 10 -7.82 1.05 53.57
C THR A 10 -6.89 0.82 52.39
N SER A 11 -7.14 -0.25 51.64
CA SER A 11 -6.50 -0.49 50.34
C SER A 11 -6.97 0.57 49.35
N VAL A 12 -6.14 1.57 49.10
CA VAL A 12 -6.32 2.46 47.93
C VAL A 12 -5.87 1.65 46.72
N VAL A 13 -6.81 1.14 45.95
CA VAL A 13 -6.54 0.65 44.60
C VAL A 13 -6.19 1.88 43.78
N MET A 14 -4.90 2.19 43.63
CA MET A 14 -4.47 3.05 42.54
C MET A 14 -4.74 2.28 41.26
N THR A 15 -5.88 2.55 40.63
CA THR A 15 -6.05 2.35 39.20
C THR A 15 -5.09 3.32 38.52
N GLY A 16 -3.82 2.93 38.45
CA GLY A 16 -2.88 3.50 37.51
C GLY A 16 -3.45 3.24 36.13
N VAL A 17 -4.14 4.24 35.59
CA VAL A 17 -4.41 4.31 34.17
C VAL A 17 -3.02 4.36 33.55
N LEU A 18 -2.51 3.21 33.09
CA LEU A 18 -1.44 3.19 32.11
C LEU A 18 -1.93 4.11 31.00
N ALA A 19 -1.31 5.27 30.89
CA ALA A 19 -1.51 6.16 29.76
C ALA A 19 -1.12 5.35 28.53
N VAL A 20 -2.12 4.73 27.91
CA VAL A 20 -2.01 4.23 26.54
C VAL A 20 -1.61 5.48 25.76
N PRO A 21 -0.45 5.50 25.10
CA PRO A 21 -0.12 6.63 24.24
C PRO A 21 -1.29 6.77 23.29
N SER A 22 -1.98 7.92 23.38
CA SER A 22 -3.02 8.26 22.41
C SER A 22 -2.37 8.10 21.05
N PRO A 23 -2.91 7.27 20.13
CA PRO A 23 -2.47 7.37 18.75
C PRO A 23 -2.70 8.83 18.38
N ASN A 24 -1.65 9.52 17.95
CA ASN A 24 -1.80 10.86 17.38
C ASN A 24 -2.75 10.71 16.19
N THR A 25 -4.01 11.09 16.37
CA THR A 25 -5.10 10.93 15.40
C THR A 25 -5.17 12.08 14.39
N ASP A 26 -4.07 12.83 14.19
CA ASP A 26 -4.08 14.02 13.33
C ASP A 26 -3.73 13.78 11.86
N ASP A 27 -3.52 12.53 11.44
CA ASP A 27 -3.59 12.19 10.02
C ASP A 27 -4.98 11.64 9.71
N ALA A 28 -5.84 12.49 9.15
CA ALA A 28 -7.08 12.07 8.52
C ALA A 28 -6.82 10.84 7.61
N PRO A 29 -7.76 9.89 7.48
CA PRO A 29 -7.61 8.83 6.50
C PRO A 29 -7.45 9.51 5.14
N VAL A 30 -6.27 9.37 4.58
CA VAL A 30 -5.93 9.98 3.31
C VAL A 30 -6.89 9.43 2.27
N SER A 31 -7.59 10.33 1.57
CA SER A 31 -8.51 9.92 0.52
C SER A 31 -7.71 9.22 -0.56
N ILE A 32 -8.12 8.00 -0.88
CA ILE A 32 -7.52 7.23 -1.95
C ILE A 32 -8.52 7.02 -3.07
N ASP A 33 -8.03 7.12 -4.30
CA ASP A 33 -8.75 6.74 -5.49
C ASP A 33 -8.34 5.32 -5.87
N SER A 34 -9.27 4.37 -5.75
CA SER A 34 -9.10 2.98 -6.20
C SER A 34 -10.10 2.59 -7.28
N SER A 35 -10.82 3.56 -7.85
CA SER A 35 -11.93 3.32 -8.80
C SER A 35 -11.46 2.68 -10.12
N HIS A 36 -10.18 2.86 -10.45
CA HIS A 36 -9.52 2.36 -11.65
C HIS A 36 -8.83 1.00 -11.48
N LEU A 37 -8.90 0.38 -10.30
CA LEU A 37 -8.34 -0.95 -10.10
C LEU A 37 -9.20 -2.01 -10.80
N ILE A 38 -8.54 -2.93 -11.50
CA ILE A 38 -9.14 -4.10 -12.14
C ILE A 38 -8.66 -5.40 -11.49
N PRO A 39 -9.50 -6.44 -11.39
CA PRO A 39 -9.10 -7.71 -10.82
C PRO A 39 -8.11 -8.43 -11.74
N GLN A 40 -7.13 -9.10 -11.14
CA GLN A 40 -6.17 -9.99 -11.77
C GLN A 40 -6.01 -11.23 -10.88
N ASN A 41 -6.01 -12.41 -11.50
CA ASN A 41 -5.70 -13.65 -10.79
C ASN A 41 -4.19 -13.89 -10.84
N PHE A 42 -3.61 -14.20 -9.69
CA PHE A 42 -2.19 -14.44 -9.52
C PHE A 42 -1.97 -15.72 -8.73
N THR A 43 -1.28 -16.69 -9.32
CA THR A 43 -0.83 -17.90 -8.60
C THR A 43 0.53 -17.62 -7.96
N ALA A 44 0.54 -17.63 -6.63
CA ALA A 44 1.72 -17.39 -5.82
C ALA A 44 2.65 -18.62 -5.81
N SER A 45 3.85 -18.43 -5.25
CA SER A 45 4.86 -19.48 -5.16
C SER A 45 4.48 -20.66 -4.25
N ASP A 46 3.51 -20.47 -3.37
CA ASP A 46 2.91 -21.52 -2.55
C ASP A 46 1.85 -22.37 -3.30
N GLY A 47 1.58 -22.05 -4.56
CA GLY A 47 0.59 -22.73 -5.40
C GLY A 47 -0.85 -22.23 -5.23
N ASN A 48 -1.10 -21.29 -4.32
CA ASN A 48 -2.42 -20.70 -4.13
C ASN A 48 -2.68 -19.57 -5.14
N THR A 49 -3.91 -19.51 -5.66
CA THR A 49 -4.35 -18.39 -6.51
C THR A 49 -5.02 -17.31 -5.67
N TYR A 50 -4.51 -16.10 -5.80
CA TYR A 50 -5.02 -14.89 -5.18
C TYR A 50 -5.65 -13.99 -6.23
N GLU A 51 -6.80 -13.42 -5.90
CA GLU A 51 -7.31 -12.24 -6.59
C GLU A 51 -6.61 -11.01 -6.01
N ILE A 52 -5.95 -10.26 -6.88
CA ILE A 52 -5.41 -8.95 -6.58
C ILE A 52 -6.05 -7.93 -7.51
N TRP A 53 -6.02 -6.68 -7.13
CA TRP A 53 -6.61 -5.57 -7.86
C TRP A 53 -5.48 -4.63 -8.25
N VAL A 54 -5.30 -4.41 -9.54
CA VAL A 54 -4.17 -3.70 -10.13
C VAL A 54 -4.69 -2.50 -10.92
N ASP A 55 -3.98 -1.38 -10.93
CA ASP A 55 -4.34 -0.23 -11.76
C ASP A 55 -4.49 -0.66 -13.22
N ALA A 56 -5.58 -0.23 -13.88
CA ALA A 56 -5.87 -0.60 -15.26
C ALA A 56 -4.77 -0.21 -16.25
N GLY A 57 -3.90 0.74 -15.90
CA GLY A 57 -2.66 1.05 -16.60
C GLY A 57 -1.69 -0.13 -16.78
N PHE A 58 -1.89 -1.23 -16.04
CA PHE A 58 -1.19 -2.49 -16.22
C PHE A 58 -1.46 -3.16 -17.57
N LEU A 59 -2.70 -3.02 -18.09
CA LEU A 59 -3.10 -3.66 -19.35
C LEU A 59 -2.40 -3.03 -20.57
N ASP A 60 -1.97 -1.78 -20.44
CA ASP A 60 -1.19 -1.04 -21.43
C ASP A 60 0.32 -1.27 -21.23
N GLY A 61 0.71 -2.47 -20.78
CA GLY A 61 2.12 -2.85 -20.62
C GLY A 61 2.87 -2.72 -21.94
N GLU A 62 3.53 -1.59 -22.14
CA GLU A 62 4.42 -1.31 -23.27
C GLU A 62 5.81 -1.83 -22.90
N ASP A 63 6.42 -2.63 -23.77
CA ASP A 63 7.86 -2.92 -23.68
C ASP A 63 8.62 -1.61 -23.92
N GLU A 64 9.75 -1.38 -23.22
CA GLU A 64 10.52 -0.12 -23.37
C GLU A 64 11.06 0.09 -24.79
N ASP A 65 11.08 -0.98 -25.61
CA ASP A 65 11.69 -1.04 -26.95
C ASP A 65 10.67 -1.14 -28.11
N GLU A 66 9.37 -1.09 -27.86
CA GLU A 66 8.35 -1.21 -28.93
C GLU A 66 7.93 0.17 -29.44
N ASP A 67 8.54 0.59 -30.56
CA ASP A 67 7.98 1.59 -31.46
C ASP A 67 6.52 1.20 -31.83
N ASP A 68 5.64 2.20 -32.00
CA ASP A 68 4.20 2.07 -32.25
C ASP A 68 3.85 1.03 -33.34
N ASP A 69 3.74 -0.25 -32.97
CA ASP A 69 3.35 -1.34 -33.88
C ASP A 69 1.82 -1.51 -33.92
N GLU A 70 1.27 -1.79 -35.10
CA GLU A 70 -0.18 -1.86 -35.40
C GLU A 70 -0.92 -2.91 -34.54
N THR A 71 -0.20 -3.86 -33.94
CA THR A 71 -0.71 -4.87 -33.00
C THR A 71 -1.26 -4.27 -31.68
N ASN A 72 -0.98 -3.00 -31.38
CA ASN A 72 -1.55 -2.29 -30.22
C ASN A 72 -3.01 -1.84 -30.41
N LEU A 73 -3.57 -1.91 -31.63
CA LEU A 73 -4.96 -1.52 -31.89
C LEU A 73 -5.98 -2.50 -31.30
N GLU A 74 -5.68 -3.80 -31.27
CA GLU A 74 -6.56 -4.82 -30.68
C GLU A 74 -6.57 -4.77 -29.15
N LYS A 75 -5.42 -4.50 -28.50
CA LYS A 75 -5.34 -4.28 -27.04
C LYS A 75 -6.13 -3.04 -26.58
N ARG A 76 -6.27 -2.03 -27.45
CA ARG A 76 -7.12 -0.85 -27.21
C ARG A 76 -8.63 -1.15 -27.25
N GLN A 77 -9.07 -2.26 -27.86
CA GLN A 77 -10.50 -2.59 -27.99
C GLN A 77 -11.08 -3.33 -26.77
N THR A 78 -10.25 -3.99 -25.95
CA THR A 78 -10.67 -4.63 -24.69
C THR A 78 -10.57 -3.70 -23.48
N LYS A 79 -10.27 -2.42 -23.71
CA LYS A 79 -10.15 -1.41 -22.66
C LYS A 79 -11.50 -1.20 -21.95
N PRO A 80 -11.52 -1.18 -20.62
CA PRO A 80 -12.58 -0.48 -19.91
C PRO A 80 -12.60 0.97 -20.39
N GLU A 81 -13.78 1.51 -20.70
CA GLU A 81 -13.96 2.91 -21.17
C GLU A 81 -13.38 3.97 -20.20
N ASN A 82 -13.00 3.56 -18.98
CA ASN A 82 -12.51 4.39 -17.89
C ASN A 82 -10.98 4.30 -17.64
N VAL A 83 -10.18 3.70 -18.54
CA VAL A 83 -8.71 3.91 -18.47
C VAL A 83 -8.43 5.34 -18.92
N GLY A 84 -8.57 6.28 -17.98
CA GLY A 84 -8.50 7.71 -18.27
C GLY A 84 -7.27 8.06 -19.09
N ARG A 85 -7.37 9.12 -19.91
CA ARG A 85 -6.31 9.66 -20.79
C ARG A 85 -4.94 9.80 -20.11
N TYR A 86 -4.91 9.85 -18.79
CA TYR A 86 -3.71 10.02 -17.97
C TYR A 86 -3.50 8.86 -16.98
N ALA A 87 -3.89 7.62 -17.30
CA ALA A 87 -3.58 6.48 -16.45
C ALA A 87 -2.04 6.31 -16.28
N PRO A 88 -1.56 5.83 -15.11
CA PRO A 88 -0.23 5.28 -14.97
C PRO A 88 0.06 4.30 -16.09
N LYS A 89 1.29 4.29 -16.58
CA LYS A 89 1.73 3.30 -17.57
C LYS A 89 2.59 2.26 -16.90
N TRP A 90 2.24 0.99 -17.07
CA TRP A 90 3.14 -0.09 -16.71
C TRP A 90 4.18 -0.30 -17.82
N LYS A 91 5.45 -0.44 -17.43
CA LYS A 91 6.56 -0.70 -18.34
C LYS A 91 7.28 -1.98 -17.93
N LYS A 92 7.33 -2.94 -18.85
CA LYS A 92 7.93 -4.25 -18.62
C LYS A 92 9.44 -4.18 -18.80
N ARG A 93 10.20 -4.92 -17.97
CA ARG A 93 11.67 -5.09 -18.08
C ARG A 93 12.48 -3.78 -18.15
N SER A 94 12.54 -3.05 -17.04
CA SER A 94 13.32 -1.81 -16.94
C SER A 94 14.45 -1.90 -15.91
N THR A 95 15.49 -1.08 -16.07
CA THR A 95 16.48 -0.80 -15.00
C THR A 95 15.91 0.08 -13.89
N ASN A 96 14.67 0.57 -14.03
CA ASN A 96 14.01 1.45 -13.06
C ASN A 96 13.14 0.72 -12.03
N GLN A 97 13.51 -0.52 -11.68
CA GLN A 97 12.74 -1.36 -10.75
C GLN A 97 12.95 -1.00 -9.26
N ASP A 98 13.99 -0.23 -8.95
CA ASP A 98 14.37 0.20 -7.61
C ASP A 98 14.80 1.67 -7.68
N LYS A 99 13.88 2.57 -7.32
CA LYS A 99 14.05 4.02 -7.44
C LYS A 99 13.60 4.77 -6.18
N CYS A 100 13.02 4.06 -5.23
CA CYS A 100 12.63 4.60 -3.95
C CYS A 100 13.74 4.38 -2.93
N ARG A 101 14.08 5.43 -2.19
CA ARG A 101 15.23 5.45 -1.30
C ARG A 101 14.76 5.37 0.15
N HIS A 102 14.93 6.46 0.88
CA HIS A 102 14.60 6.54 2.29
C HIS A 102 13.10 6.31 2.48
N SER A 103 12.78 5.37 3.37
CA SER A 103 11.41 5.08 3.76
C SER A 103 11.24 5.27 5.27
N SER A 104 10.18 5.99 5.63
CA SER A 104 9.72 6.14 7.01
C SER A 104 8.54 5.20 7.22
N PHE A 105 8.45 4.59 8.41
CA PHE A 105 7.35 3.67 8.74
C PHE A 105 6.86 3.94 10.15
N VAL A 106 5.53 3.98 10.30
CA VAL A 106 4.85 3.94 11.59
C VAL A 106 3.92 2.74 11.58
N GLY A 107 4.07 1.84 12.55
CA GLY A 107 3.19 0.67 12.70
C GLY A 107 2.01 0.95 13.63
N ASP A 108 0.81 0.53 13.23
CA ASP A 108 -0.41 0.50 14.06
C ASP A 108 -1.16 -0.82 13.91
N THR A 109 -0.43 -1.90 13.64
CA THR A 109 -1.02 -3.23 13.53
C THR A 109 -1.95 -3.48 14.72
N GLY A 110 -3.25 -3.56 14.44
CA GLY A 110 -4.29 -3.85 15.40
C GLY A 110 -5.11 -5.08 15.02
N PRO A 111 -6.11 -5.47 15.82
CA PRO A 111 -6.91 -6.67 15.58
C PRO A 111 -7.75 -6.61 14.29
N HIS A 112 -7.97 -5.42 13.74
CA HIS A 112 -8.69 -5.22 12.48
C HIS A 112 -7.76 -4.98 11.27
N ALA A 113 -6.44 -4.97 11.47
CA ALA A 113 -5.49 -4.83 10.37
C ALA A 113 -5.64 -5.99 9.35
N PRO A 114 -5.27 -5.77 8.07
CA PRO A 114 -5.23 -6.84 7.07
C PRO A 114 -4.42 -8.05 7.55
N THR A 115 -4.78 -9.24 7.05
CA THR A 115 -3.98 -10.43 7.32
C THR A 115 -2.66 -10.35 6.57
N THR A 116 -1.60 -10.88 7.17
CA THR A 116 -0.26 -10.92 6.54
C THR A 116 -0.30 -11.62 5.19
N GLY A 117 -1.07 -12.71 5.05
CA GLY A 117 -1.26 -13.44 3.78
C GLY A 117 -1.74 -12.56 2.62
N ARG A 118 -2.63 -11.59 2.89
CA ARG A 118 -3.10 -10.66 1.86
C ARG A 118 -2.03 -9.69 1.39
N CYS A 119 -1.19 -9.23 2.30
CA CYS A 119 -0.09 -8.32 1.97
C CYS A 119 1.03 -9.10 1.25
N MET A 120 1.28 -10.34 1.66
CA MET A 120 2.22 -11.25 0.97
C MET A 120 1.78 -11.54 -0.46
N ALA A 121 0.48 -11.64 -0.76
CA ALA A 121 0.01 -11.81 -2.14
C ALA A 121 0.40 -10.63 -3.05
N ILE A 122 0.27 -9.39 -2.58
CA ILE A 122 0.73 -8.20 -3.32
C ILE A 122 2.26 -8.22 -3.47
N GLN A 123 2.97 -8.55 -2.39
CA GLN A 123 4.43 -8.65 -2.39
C GLN A 123 4.91 -9.67 -3.43
N GLU A 124 4.33 -10.86 -3.46
CA GLU A 124 4.70 -11.91 -4.40
C GLU A 124 4.33 -11.57 -5.84
N TRP A 125 3.19 -10.92 -6.04
CA TRP A 125 2.83 -10.42 -7.37
C TRP A 125 3.84 -9.41 -7.88
N ALA A 126 4.25 -8.45 -7.04
CA ALA A 126 5.25 -7.45 -7.39
C ALA A 126 6.60 -8.11 -7.72
N ARG A 127 7.03 -9.07 -6.89
CA ARG A 127 8.26 -9.87 -7.12
C ARG A 127 8.25 -10.59 -8.48
N THR A 128 7.09 -11.11 -8.89
CA THR A 128 6.95 -11.93 -10.11
C THR A 128 6.78 -11.07 -11.36
N ASN A 129 6.10 -9.92 -11.24
CA ASN A 129 5.84 -9.00 -12.34
C ASN A 129 6.90 -7.89 -12.36
N LYS A 130 8.10 -8.22 -12.84
CA LYS A 130 9.21 -7.26 -12.93
C LYS A 130 8.90 -6.11 -13.91
N GLY A 131 9.11 -4.88 -13.46
CA GLY A 131 8.85 -3.65 -14.21
C GLY A 131 8.61 -2.46 -13.29
N TYR A 132 8.14 -1.35 -13.85
CA TYR A 132 7.81 -0.15 -13.07
C TYR A 132 6.58 0.58 -13.62
N TRP A 133 6.01 1.40 -12.74
CA TRP A 133 4.92 2.32 -13.03
C TRP A 133 5.46 3.71 -13.36
N ALA A 134 5.17 4.21 -14.55
CA ALA A 134 5.34 5.61 -14.90
C ALA A 134 4.04 6.36 -14.57
N ILE A 135 4.10 7.27 -13.61
CA ILE A 135 2.92 7.97 -13.08
C ILE A 135 3.10 9.46 -13.32
N GLY A 136 2.27 10.03 -14.19
CA GLY A 136 2.29 11.45 -14.47
C GLY A 136 1.49 12.24 -13.45
N TRP A 137 1.77 13.54 -13.29
CA TRP A 137 1.04 14.39 -12.34
C TRP A 137 -0.48 14.42 -12.59
N LYS A 138 -0.90 14.28 -13.86
CA LYS A 138 -2.33 14.20 -14.25
C LYS A 138 -2.98 12.86 -13.91
N SER A 139 -2.19 11.84 -13.56
CA SER A 139 -2.67 10.54 -13.10
C SER A 139 -3.21 10.60 -11.67
N ILE A 140 -2.80 11.60 -10.88
CA ILE A 140 -3.20 11.75 -9.48
C ILE A 140 -4.38 12.71 -9.35
N THR A 141 -5.48 12.25 -8.76
CA THR A 141 -6.60 13.11 -8.40
C THR A 141 -6.15 14.10 -7.32
N PRO A 142 -6.35 15.42 -7.47
CA PRO A 142 -5.91 16.41 -6.49
C PRO A 142 -6.39 16.09 -5.06
N GLY A 143 -5.46 16.13 -4.10
CA GLY A 143 -5.74 15.82 -2.69
C GLY A 143 -5.97 14.34 -2.38
N LYS A 144 -5.75 13.44 -3.35
CA LYS A 144 -5.91 11.98 -3.17
C LYS A 144 -4.66 11.22 -3.55
N TYR A 145 -4.51 10.03 -2.97
CA TYR A 145 -3.55 9.04 -3.43
C TYR A 145 -4.18 8.25 -4.56
N ARG A 146 -3.36 7.80 -5.49
CA ARG A 146 -3.74 6.84 -6.52
C ARG A 146 -3.38 5.44 -6.07
N ALA A 147 -4.35 4.56 -5.90
CA ALA A 147 -4.07 3.15 -5.63
C ALA A 147 -3.43 2.49 -6.85
N LEU A 148 -2.34 1.76 -6.68
CA LEU A 148 -1.77 0.93 -7.76
C LEU A 148 -2.12 -0.54 -7.58
N LEU A 149 -2.12 -1.01 -6.34
CA LEU A 149 -2.32 -2.42 -6.00
C LEU A 149 -3.21 -2.53 -4.77
N SER A 150 -4.09 -3.51 -4.76
CA SER A 150 -4.91 -3.85 -3.61
C SER A 150 -5.14 -5.36 -3.52
N SER A 151 -5.23 -5.90 -2.32
CA SER A 151 -5.67 -7.27 -2.06
C SER A 151 -7.19 -7.36 -1.92
N ARG A 152 -7.92 -6.36 -2.43
CA ARG A 152 -9.35 -6.11 -2.22
C ARG A 152 -10.13 -7.42 -2.21
N LYS A 153 -10.93 -7.61 -1.16
CA LYS A 153 -11.92 -8.69 -1.07
C LYS A 153 -13.03 -8.22 -0.15
N SER A 154 -14.25 -8.34 -0.64
CA SER A 154 -15.46 -7.93 0.07
C SER A 154 -15.49 -8.48 1.49
N GLY A 155 -15.91 -7.65 2.45
CA GLY A 155 -16.04 -8.01 3.87
C GLY A 155 -14.73 -8.21 4.63
N THR A 156 -13.58 -7.85 4.05
CA THR A 156 -12.27 -7.96 4.72
C THR A 156 -11.47 -6.68 4.62
N THR A 157 -10.57 -6.46 5.58
CA THR A 157 -9.59 -5.37 5.45
C THR A 157 -8.55 -5.72 4.39
N GLN A 158 -8.25 -4.73 3.55
CA GLN A 158 -7.39 -4.89 2.37
C GLN A 158 -5.99 -4.32 2.63
N CYS A 159 -4.97 -4.99 2.10
CA CYS A 159 -3.68 -4.37 1.89
C CYS A 159 -3.79 -3.53 0.62
N LEU A 160 -3.36 -2.29 0.67
CA LEU A 160 -3.42 -1.38 -0.46
C LEU A 160 -2.09 -0.65 -0.59
N PHE A 161 -1.61 -0.45 -1.81
CA PHE A 161 -0.46 0.36 -2.14
C PHE A 161 -0.90 1.58 -2.95
N GLY A 162 -0.66 2.78 -2.43
CA GLY A 162 -1.06 4.04 -3.04
C GLY A 162 0.10 5.00 -3.24
N VAL A 163 -0.05 5.90 -4.20
CA VAL A 163 0.98 6.87 -4.59
C VAL A 163 0.40 8.27 -4.59
N TYR A 164 1.17 9.22 -4.07
CA TYR A 164 0.95 10.64 -4.26
C TYR A 164 2.26 11.29 -4.70
N HIS A 165 2.22 12.25 -5.61
CA HIS A 165 3.41 13.02 -5.99
C HIS A 165 3.02 14.36 -6.58
N ASN A 166 3.95 15.30 -6.55
CA ASN A 166 3.83 16.62 -7.21
C ASN A 166 4.84 16.79 -8.37
N ALA A 167 5.69 15.80 -8.62
CA ALA A 167 6.61 15.79 -9.77
C ALA A 167 5.85 15.67 -11.10
N TRP A 168 6.48 16.09 -12.21
CA TRP A 168 5.91 15.90 -13.56
C TRP A 168 5.61 14.43 -13.83
N GLN A 169 6.56 13.55 -13.49
CA GLN A 169 6.39 12.11 -13.54
C GLN A 169 7.26 11.45 -12.45
N VAL A 170 6.76 10.39 -11.82
CA VAL A 170 7.53 9.48 -10.96
C VAL A 170 7.59 8.08 -11.59
N ARG A 171 8.69 7.37 -11.33
CA ARG A 171 8.84 5.94 -11.64
C ARG A 171 8.86 5.14 -10.34
N ILE A 172 7.96 4.17 -10.20
CA ILE A 172 7.91 3.27 -9.03
C ILE A 172 7.99 1.83 -9.51
N GLY A 173 9.08 1.17 -9.16
CA GLY A 173 9.31 -0.21 -9.51
C GLY A 173 8.57 -1.19 -8.62
N ASN A 174 8.33 -2.39 -9.16
CA ASN A 174 7.79 -3.47 -8.36
C ASN A 174 8.80 -4.02 -7.33
N SER A 175 10.11 -3.77 -7.47
CA SER A 175 11.07 -4.07 -6.38
C SER A 175 10.89 -3.10 -5.21
N ASP A 176 10.63 -1.82 -5.47
CA ASP A 176 10.27 -0.85 -4.42
C ASP A 176 9.03 -1.34 -3.63
N ILE A 177 7.96 -1.73 -4.33
CA ILE A 177 6.73 -2.26 -3.71
C ILE A 177 7.03 -3.51 -2.87
N TYR A 178 7.82 -4.44 -3.44
CA TYR A 178 8.19 -5.68 -2.75
C TYR A 178 8.96 -5.41 -1.45
N ASP A 179 9.97 -4.54 -1.49
CA ASP A 179 10.84 -4.25 -0.36
C ASP A 179 10.07 -3.53 0.76
N LEU A 180 9.21 -2.57 0.41
CA LEU A 180 8.40 -1.85 1.39
C LEU A 180 7.43 -2.79 2.13
N ILE A 181 6.76 -3.69 1.41
CA ILE A 181 5.86 -4.67 2.03
C ILE A 181 6.66 -5.67 2.88
N ARG A 182 7.82 -6.14 2.39
CA ARG A 182 8.71 -7.05 3.13
C ARG A 182 9.14 -6.43 4.46
N ASP A 183 9.64 -5.22 4.43
CA ASP A 183 10.19 -4.54 5.60
C ASP A 183 9.09 -4.26 6.63
N SER A 184 7.90 -3.93 6.15
CA SER A 184 6.79 -3.68 7.03
C SER A 184 6.21 -4.95 7.67
N LEU A 185 6.16 -6.06 6.92
CA LEU A 185 5.88 -7.40 7.47
C LEU A 185 6.91 -7.80 8.53
N ALA A 186 8.20 -7.52 8.29
CA ALA A 186 9.27 -7.86 9.22
C ALA A 186 9.15 -7.07 10.55
N LYS A 187 8.85 -5.77 10.48
CA LYS A 187 8.82 -4.87 11.64
C LYS A 187 7.51 -4.94 12.43
N TYR A 188 6.37 -4.98 11.73
CA TYR A 188 5.08 -4.66 12.35
C TYR A 188 4.09 -5.82 12.40
N LYS A 189 4.43 -7.04 11.93
CA LYS A 189 3.51 -8.18 12.08
C LYS A 189 3.20 -8.47 13.55
N ARG A 190 1.93 -8.76 13.84
CA ARG A 190 1.44 -9.13 15.17
C ARG A 190 0.37 -10.22 15.06
N SER A 191 0.25 -11.06 16.08
CA SER A 191 -0.80 -12.09 16.15
C SER A 191 -1.94 -11.63 17.06
N TYR A 192 -3.16 -11.76 16.57
CA TYR A 192 -4.40 -11.52 17.33
C TYR A 192 -5.29 -12.74 17.21
N ASN A 193 -5.57 -13.43 18.32
CA ASN A 193 -6.39 -14.64 18.36
C ASN A 193 -5.93 -15.70 17.33
N GLY A 194 -4.62 -15.90 17.19
CA GLY A 194 -4.03 -16.85 16.23
C GLY A 194 -3.96 -16.36 14.78
N VAL A 195 -4.46 -15.15 14.48
CA VAL A 195 -4.42 -14.57 13.15
C VAL A 195 -3.28 -13.55 13.04
N TRP A 196 -2.34 -13.80 12.13
CA TRP A 196 -1.25 -12.87 11.83
C TRP A 196 -1.73 -11.70 10.98
N ARG A 197 -1.56 -10.49 11.50
CA ARG A 197 -1.98 -9.23 10.90
C ARG A 197 -0.83 -8.26 10.78
N VAL A 198 -0.97 -7.28 9.89
CA VAL A 198 0.01 -6.20 9.72
C VAL A 198 -0.69 -4.92 9.24
N ARG A 199 -0.37 -3.79 9.87
CA ARG A 199 -0.72 -2.44 9.42
C ARG A 199 0.32 -1.43 9.91
N SER A 200 0.56 -0.46 9.08
CA SER A 200 1.62 0.53 9.11
C SER A 200 1.34 1.49 7.96
N TRP A 201 1.71 2.73 8.13
CA TRP A 201 1.73 3.71 7.06
C TRP A 201 3.09 4.36 7.10
N GLY A 202 3.43 5.04 6.02
CA GLY A 202 4.74 5.60 5.87
C GLY A 202 4.86 6.24 4.52
N SER A 203 5.99 6.92 4.35
CA SER A 203 6.38 7.55 3.09
C SER A 203 7.68 6.91 2.63
N ALA A 204 7.83 6.76 1.32
CA ALA A 204 9.13 6.55 0.71
C ALA A 204 9.34 7.59 -0.37
N ASP A 205 10.54 8.19 -0.37
CA ASP A 205 10.94 9.17 -1.38
C ASP A 205 11.44 8.44 -2.60
N CYS A 206 10.80 8.66 -3.75
CA CYS A 206 11.20 8.05 -5.02
C CYS A 206 11.77 9.05 -6.01
N ASP A 207 12.80 8.60 -6.75
CA ASP A 207 13.40 9.38 -7.83
C ASP A 207 12.32 9.66 -8.92
N GLY A 208 12.07 10.94 -9.20
CA GLY A 208 11.19 11.41 -10.27
C GLY A 208 11.96 12.13 -11.38
N ASP A 209 11.35 12.28 -12.56
CA ASP A 209 11.87 13.23 -13.56
C ASP A 209 11.51 14.65 -13.07
N LEU A 210 12.44 15.23 -12.31
CA LEU A 210 12.28 16.50 -11.62
C LEU A 210 12.43 17.66 -12.60
N VAL A 211 11.34 18.07 -13.24
CA VAL A 211 11.33 19.39 -13.91
C VAL A 211 11.24 20.52 -12.88
N GLN A 212 10.82 20.26 -11.61
CA GLN A 212 10.58 21.29 -10.58
C GLN A 212 10.62 20.78 -9.12
N ASN A 213 11.78 20.39 -8.55
CA ASN A 213 11.91 20.04 -7.11
C ASN A 213 10.80 19.12 -6.54
N GLY A 214 10.29 18.19 -7.35
CA GLY A 214 9.18 17.32 -6.96
C GLY A 214 9.58 16.25 -5.95
N SER A 215 8.62 15.82 -5.14
CA SER A 215 8.70 14.62 -4.31
C SER A 215 7.62 13.64 -4.74
N ALA A 216 7.92 12.36 -4.63
CA ALA A 216 6.95 11.29 -4.73
C ALA A 216 6.88 10.56 -3.41
N GLU A 217 5.67 10.49 -2.87
CA GLU A 217 5.35 9.85 -1.62
C GLU A 217 4.52 8.60 -1.89
N LEU A 218 5.11 7.46 -1.58
CA LEU A 218 4.38 6.20 -1.51
C LEU A 218 3.69 6.08 -0.16
N LYS A 219 2.38 5.82 -0.12
CA LYS A 219 1.69 5.37 1.10
C LYS A 219 1.15 3.97 0.91
N TRP A 220 1.59 3.07 1.78
CA TRP A 220 1.02 1.72 1.88
C TRP A 220 0.06 1.62 3.09
N TRP A 221 -0.91 0.74 2.91
CA TRP A 221 -1.92 0.28 3.86
C TRP A 221 -2.86 1.37 4.39
N MET A 222 -3.43 2.09 3.42
CA MET A 222 -4.54 3.00 3.63
C MET A 222 -5.85 2.20 3.72
N THR A 223 -6.61 2.40 4.79
CA THR A 223 -7.99 1.90 4.84
C THR A 223 -8.90 2.90 4.13
N GLU A 224 -9.61 2.47 3.10
CA GLU A 224 -10.89 3.13 2.78
C GLU A 224 -11.80 2.86 3.97
N LYS A 225 -12.26 3.92 4.65
CA LYS A 225 -13.42 3.78 5.53
C LYS A 225 -14.59 3.47 4.60
N PHE A 226 -15.05 2.23 4.62
CA PHE A 226 -16.35 1.85 4.05
C PHE A 226 -17.46 2.44 4.91
#